data_AF-A0A1Q6A299-F1
#
_entry.id   AF-A0A1Q6A299-F1
#
_cell.length_a   1.000
_cell.length_b   1.000
_cell.length_c   1.000
_cell.angle_alpha   90.00
_cell.angle_beta   90.00
_cell.angle_gamma   90.00
#
_symmetry.space_group_name_H-M   'P 1'
#
loop_
_entity.id
_entity.type
_entity.pdbx_description
1 polymer ?
#
loop_
_entity_poly.entity_id
_entity_poly.type
_entity_poly.pdbx_seq_one_letter_code
_entity_poly.pdbx_strand_id
1 'polypeptide(L)' 'MDRIIIKCAIQGLESELQLDKKAMPGEAGPCFMITTSGSFKGYIARQKNGSYKSLGTSYYTSEDLQIITVQLSKSTQ' A
#
# COMPACT_ATOMS: atom_id res chain seq x y z
N MET A 1 1.15 10.86 12.79
CA MET A 1 1.21 9.60 12.03
C MET A 1 0.07 9.64 11.04
N ASP A 2 0.36 9.48 9.75
CA ASP A 2 -0.64 9.61 8.69
C ASP A 2 -1.16 8.20 8.36
N ARG A 3 -2.44 7.95 8.61
CA ARG A 3 -3.10 6.66 8.34
C ARG A 3 -4.14 6.86 7.26
N ILE A 4 -4.05 6.07 6.21
CA ILE A 4 -5.00 6.05 5.11
C ILE A 4 -5.73 4.71 5.16
N ILE A 5 -7.06 4.74 5.03
CA ILE A 5 -7.86 3.53 4.89
C ILE A 5 -8.43 3.55 3.49
N ILE A 6 -8.11 2.53 2.69
CA ILE A 6 -8.66 2.35 1.35
C ILE A 6 -9.47 1.06 1.30
N LYS A 7 -10.51 1.05 0.47
CA LYS A 7 -11.27 -0.15 0.14
C LYS A 7 -10.99 -0.53 -1.30
N CYS A 8 -10.57 -1.77 -1.52
CA CYS A 8 -10.24 -2.27 -2.85
C CYS A 8 -10.45 -3.76 -2.96
N ALA A 9 -10.77 -4.22 -4.18
CA ALA A 9 -10.81 -5.64 -4.48
C ALA A 9 -9.38 -6.18 -4.61
N ILE A 10 -8.93 -6.96 -3.62
CA ILE A 10 -7.64 -7.67 -3.63
C ILE A 10 -7.95 -9.14 -3.85
N GLN A 11 -7.29 -9.77 -4.83
CA GLN A 11 -7.56 -11.17 -5.21
C GLN A 11 -9.07 -11.45 -5.45
N GLY A 12 -9.80 -10.46 -6.00
CA GLY A 12 -11.24 -10.57 -6.28
C GLY A 12 -12.15 -10.38 -5.05
N LEU A 13 -11.61 -10.13 -3.86
CA LEU A 13 -12.36 -9.89 -2.64
C LEU A 13 -12.26 -8.44 -2.19
N GLU A 14 -13.41 -7.81 -1.93
CA GLU A 14 -13.44 -6.47 -1.32
C GLU A 14 -12.76 -6.51 0.05
N SER A 15 -11.64 -5.82 0.14
CA SER A 15 -10.78 -5.77 1.32
C SER A 15 -10.57 -4.32 1.74
N GLU A 16 -10.66 -4.08 3.04
CA GLU A 16 -10.27 -2.81 3.63
C GLU A 16 -8.79 -2.89 4.02
N LEU A 17 -7.97 -2.05 3.39
CA LEU A 17 -6.55 -1.94 3.65
C LEU A 17 -6.29 -0.70 4.50
N GLN A 18 -5.67 -0.90 5.64
CA GLN A 18 -5.10 0.17 6.45
C GLN A 18 -3.65 0.37 6.05
N LEU A 19 -3.32 1.59 5.64
CA LEU A 19 -1.98 2.01 5.26
C LEU A 19 -1.46 3.03 6.26
N ASP A 20 -0.51 2.62 7.09
CA ASP A 20 0.15 3.51 8.04
C ASP A 20 1.45 4.04 7.41
N LYS A 21 1.55 5.35 7.20
CA LYS A 21 2.74 6.00 6.65
C LYS A 21 3.92 5.81 7.60
N LYS A 22 5.01 5.27 7.08
CA LYS A 22 6.28 5.05 7.79
C LYS A 22 7.40 5.75 7.02
N ALA A 23 8.25 6.47 7.75
CA ALA A 23 9.52 6.94 7.22
C ALA A 23 10.53 5.80 7.34
N MET A 24 10.99 5.27 6.20
CA MET A 24 11.99 4.21 6.13
C MET A 24 13.33 4.82 5.71
N PRO A 25 14.41 4.62 6.47
CA PRO A 25 15.74 5.07 6.07
C PRO A 25 16.17 4.32 4.80
N GLY A 26 16.53 5.07 3.75
CA GLY A 26 16.98 4.51 2.47
C GLY A 26 15.94 4.50 1.33
N GLU A 27 14.65 4.73 1.63
CA GLU A 27 13.63 4.89 0.59
C GLU A 27 13.35 6.38 0.34
N ALA A 28 13.40 6.78 -0.93
CA ALA A 28 13.24 8.18 -1.32
C ALA A 28 11.78 8.68 -1.28
N GLY A 29 10.81 7.76 -1.21
CA GLY A 29 9.38 8.05 -1.27
C GLY A 29 8.62 7.65 0.01
N PRO A 30 7.35 8.09 0.14
CA PRO A 30 6.51 7.65 1.24
C PRO A 30 6.36 6.13 1.23
N CYS A 31 6.63 5.51 2.38
CA CYS A 31 6.41 4.09 2.61
C CYS A 31 5.16 3.90 3.47
N PHE A 32 4.43 2.83 3.23
CA PHE A 32 3.23 2.48 3.96
C PHE A 32 3.31 1.05 4.45
N MET A 33 2.92 0.85 5.71
CA MET A 33 2.69 -0.46 6.30
C MET A 33 1.24 -0.86 6.03
N ILE A 34 1.03 -1.98 5.35
CA ILE A 34 -0.32 -2.45 5.03
C ILE A 34 -0.78 -3.46 6.06
N THR A 35 -1.96 -3.22 6.61
CA THR A 35 -2.67 -4.12 7.52
C THR A 35 -4.08 -4.36 6.97
N THR A 36 -4.50 -5.61 6.93
CA THR A 36 -5.86 -6.01 6.51
C THR A 36 -6.49 -6.81 7.65
N SER A 37 -7.64 -6.39 8.16
CA SER A 37 -8.36 -7.08 9.24
C SER A 37 -7.47 -7.43 10.44
N GLY A 38 -6.60 -6.51 10.84
CA GLY A 38 -5.64 -6.70 11.95
C GLY A 38 -4.42 -7.58 11.62
N SER A 39 -4.30 -8.10 10.40
CA SER A 39 -3.15 -8.87 9.94
C SER A 39 -2.21 -8.02 9.11
N PHE A 40 -0.93 -7.96 9.49
CA PHE A 40 0.11 -7.32 8.70
C PHE A 40 0.31 -8.07 7.37
N LYS A 41 0.32 -7.32 6.26
CA LYS A 41 0.45 -7.89 4.91
C LYS A 41 1.75 -7.50 4.21
N GLY A 42 2.43 -6.46 4.68
CA GLY A 42 3.70 -6.05 4.08
C GLY A 42 3.91 -4.55 4.13
N TYR A 43 5.04 -4.13 3.59
CA TYR A 43 5.34 -2.72 3.36
C TYR A 43 5.32 -2.44 1.87
N ILE A 44 4.83 -1.26 1.50
CA ILE A 44 4.95 -0.73 0.14
C ILE A 44 5.67 0.61 0.16
N ALA A 45 6.44 0.90 -0.88
CA ALA A 45 7.09 2.19 -1.08
C ALA A 45 6.65 2.82 -2.39
N ARG A 46 6.37 4.12 -2.36
CA ARG A 46 6.13 4.89 -3.58
C ARG A 46 7.42 5.05 -4.36
N GLN A 47 7.39 4.65 -5.61
CA GLN A 47 8.47 4.84 -6.57
C GLN A 47 8.37 6.21 -7.25
N LYS A 48 9.45 6.63 -7.93
CA LYS A 48 9.54 7.92 -8.64
C LYS A 48 8.48 8.11 -9.73
N ASN A 49 8.03 7.00 -10.34
CA ASN A 49 6.96 6.98 -11.35
C ASN A 49 5.55 7.09 -10.74
N GLY A 50 5.43 7.15 -9.41
CA GLY A 50 4.16 7.22 -8.71
C GLY A 50 3.51 5.87 -8.38
N SER A 51 4.03 4.75 -8.87
CA SER A 51 3.55 3.42 -8.49
C SER A 51 4.09 2.97 -7.14
N TYR A 52 3.42 2.00 -6.52
CA TYR A 52 3.89 1.39 -5.29
C TYR A 52 4.54 0.03 -5.57
N LYS A 53 5.70 -0.21 -4.95
CA LYS A 53 6.37 -1.53 -4.94
C LYS A 53 6.28 -2.14 -3.55
N SER A 54 6.16 -3.46 -3.45
CA SER A 54 6.36 -4.18 -2.18
C SER A 54 7.83 -4.06 -1.73
N LEU A 55 8.04 -3.93 -0.43
CA LEU A 55 9.35 -4.03 0.21
C LEU A 55 9.44 -5.38 0.94
N GLY A 56 10.41 -6.22 0.57
CA GLY A 56 10.60 -7.54 1.16
C GLY A 56 9.61 -8.58 0.60
N THR A 57 9.05 -9.40 1.48
CA THR A 57 8.12 -10.48 1.10
C THR A 57 6.81 -9.89 0.55
N SER A 58 6.51 -10.20 -0.70
CA SER A 58 5.30 -9.70 -1.36
C SER A 58 4.09 -10.58 -1.04
N TYR A 59 3.16 -10.05 -0.24
CA TYR A 59 1.82 -10.65 -0.10
C TYR A 59 0.91 -10.31 -1.28
N TYR A 60 1.14 -9.15 -1.89
CA TYR A 60 0.35 -8.63 -3.00
C TYR A 60 1.01 -8.99 -4.33
N THR A 61 0.20 -9.35 -5.31
CA THR A 61 0.64 -9.50 -6.69
C THR A 61 0.86 -8.13 -7.35
N SER A 62 1.49 -8.10 -8.52
CA SER A 62 1.64 -6.86 -9.29
C SER A 62 0.29 -6.22 -9.63
N GLU A 63 -0.75 -7.03 -9.86
CA GLU A 63 -2.11 -6.56 -10.14
C GLU A 63 -2.73 -5.92 -8.89
N ASP A 64 -2.61 -6.57 -7.73
CA ASP A 64 -3.05 -6.02 -6.44
C ASP A 64 -2.36 -4.68 -6.14
N LEU A 65 -1.05 -4.58 -6.39
CA LEU A 65 -0.29 -3.34 -6.20
C LEU A 65 -0.76 -2.22 -7.13
N GLN A 66 -1.16 -2.54 -8.35
CA GLN A 66 -1.73 -1.57 -9.28
C GLN A 66 -3.07 -1.05 -8.77
N ILE A 67 -3.94 -1.94 -8.27
CA ILE A 67 -5.23 -1.57 -7.65
C ILE A 67 -5.00 -0.65 -6.44
N ILE A 68 -4.08 -1.03 -5.55
CA ILE A 68 -3.71 -0.24 -4.36
C ILE A 68 -3.19 1.14 -4.78
N THR A 69 -2.34 1.21 -5.80
CA THR A 69 -1.79 2.46 -6.33
C THR A 69 -2.90 3.40 -6.81
N VAL A 70 -3.86 2.88 -7.58
CA VAL A 70 -4.99 3.66 -8.12
C VAL A 70 -5.91 4.17 -7.00
N GLN A 71 -6.11 3.39 -5.95
CA GLN A 71 -6.96 3.82 -4.84
C GLN A 71 -6.25 4.84 -3.95
N LEU A 72 -4.96 4.64 -3.66
CA LEU A 72 -4.15 5.61 -2.93
C LEU A 72 -4.08 6.96 -3.64
N SER A 73 -3.92 6.98 -4.96
CA SER A 73 -3.89 8.24 -5.71
C SER A 73 -5.21 9.00 -5.62
N LYS A 74 -6.35 8.31 -5.52
CA LYS A 74 -7.67 8.93 -5.29
C LYS A 74 -7.86 9.42 -3.86
N SER A 75 -7.34 8.70 -2.86
CA SER A 75 -7.47 9.07 -1.45
C SER A 75 -6.51 10.17 -0.99
N THR A 76 -5.49 10.51 -1.79
CA THR A 76 -4.50 11.57 -1.48
C THR A 76 -4.83 12.89 -2.19
N GLN A 77 -6.07 13.07 -2.67
CA GLN A 77 -6.54 14.30 -3.32
C GLN A 77 -7.34 15.20 -2.37
#